data_AF-A0A075IB74-F1
#
_entry.id   AF-A0A075IB74-F1
#
_cell.length_a   1.000
_cell.length_b   1.000
_cell.length_c   1.000
_cell.angle_alpha   90.00
_cell.angle_beta   90.00
_cell.angle_gamma   90.00
#
_symmetry.space_group_name_H-M   'P 1'
#
loop_
_entity.id
_entity.type
_entity.pdbx_description
1 polymer ?
#
loop_
_entity_poly.entity_id
_entity_poly.type
_entity_poly.pdbx_seq_one_letter_code
_entity_poly.pdbx_strand_id
1 'polypeptide(L)' 'MAHLKNKTIKELNEKDLQDKLIQLRTDLKKLRIESSKGTLRKESGNLRPKRRNIARILTRMNELKKNE' A
#
# COMPACT_ATOMS: atom_id res chain seq x y z
N MET A 1 -3.80 -12.22 -0.76
CA MET A 1 -4.33 -10.86 -1.00
C MET A 1 -3.99 -10.42 -2.42
N ALA A 2 -4.98 -9.93 -3.15
CA ALA A 2 -4.84 -9.48 -4.53
C ALA A 2 -3.80 -8.34 -4.63
N HIS A 3 -2.85 -8.49 -5.53
CA HIS A 3 -1.92 -7.43 -5.88
C HIS A 3 -2.71 -6.29 -6.53
N LEU A 4 -2.52 -5.05 -6.07
CA LEU A 4 -3.02 -3.91 -6.84
C LEU A 4 -2.33 -3.97 -8.21
N LYS A 5 -3.13 -4.07 -9.27
CA LYS A 5 -2.62 -4.08 -10.65
C LYS A 5 -2.15 -2.67 -10.98
N ASN A 6 -1.02 -2.55 -11.67
CA ASN A 6 -0.47 -1.25 -12.05
C ASN A 6 -1.43 -0.44 -12.94
N LYS A 7 -2.26 -1.09 -13.76
CA LYS A 7 -3.29 -0.42 -14.58
C LYS A 7 -4.22 0.41 -13.71
N THR A 8 -4.73 -0.19 -12.64
CA THR A 8 -5.63 0.46 -11.69
C THR A 8 -4.95 1.57 -10.88
N ILE A 9 -3.62 1.56 -10.74
CA ILE A 9 -2.87 2.65 -10.06
C ILE A 9 -2.71 3.84 -11.01
N LYS A 10 -2.54 3.59 -12.32
CA LYS A 10 -2.36 4.64 -13.33
C LYS A 10 -3.64 5.43 -13.62
N GLU A 11 -4.80 4.78 -13.49
CA GLU A 11 -6.12 5.37 -13.72
C GLU A 11 -6.63 6.23 -12.54
N LEU A 12 -5.98 6.17 -11.38
CA LEU A 12 -6.41 6.93 -10.19
C LEU A 12 -5.87 8.36 -10.20
N ASN A 13 -6.68 9.26 -9.64
CA ASN A 13 -6.33 10.66 -9.47
C ASN A 13 -5.34 10.85 -8.30
N GLU A 14 -4.66 12.00 -8.23
CA GLU A 14 -3.65 12.25 -7.19
C GLU A 14 -4.23 12.17 -5.77
N LYS A 15 -5.43 12.73 -5.57
CA LYS A 15 -6.17 12.65 -4.30
C LYS A 15 -6.47 11.21 -3.91
N ASP A 16 -6.97 10.41 -4.85
CA ASP A 16 -7.30 9.00 -4.60
C ASP A 16 -6.07 8.15 -4.29
N LEU A 17 -4.92 8.47 -4.92
CA LEU A 17 -3.64 7.83 -4.61
C LEU A 17 -3.19 8.14 -3.18
N GLN A 18 -3.37 9.39 -2.75
CA GLN A 18 -3.02 9.83 -1.41
C GLN A 18 -3.93 9.21 -0.33
N ASP A 19 -5.24 9.12 -0.59
CA ASP A 19 -6.18 8.44 0.31
C ASP A 19 -5.89 6.94 0.43
N LYS A 20 -5.62 6.26 -0.69
CA LYS A 20 -5.19 4.85 -0.67
C LYS A 20 -3.87 4.66 0.07
N LEU A 21 -2.94 5.61 -0.03
CA LEU A 21 -1.68 5.56 0.71
C LEU A 21 -1.91 5.60 2.22
N ILE A 22 -2.82 6.47 2.69
CA ILE A 22 -3.18 6.60 4.10
C ILE A 22 -3.86 5.32 4.60
N GLN A 23 -4.80 4.78 3.84
CA GLN A 23 -5.48 3.52 4.16
C GLN A 23 -4.47 2.37 4.28
N LEU A 24 -3.60 2.17 3.29
CA LEU A 24 -2.61 1.10 3.29
C LEU A 24 -1.58 1.22 4.42
N ARG A 25 -1.18 2.44 4.80
CA ARG A 25 -0.28 2.68 5.95
C ARG A 25 -0.95 2.33 7.26
N THR A 26 -2.20 2.72 7.45
CA THR A 26 -3.00 2.38 8.63
C THR A 26 -3.16 0.87 8.77
N ASP A 27 -3.49 0.21 7.67
CA ASP A 27 -3.58 -1.23 7.57
C ASP A 27 -2.27 -1.96 7.89
N LEU A 28 -1.15 -1.43 7.42
CA LEU A 28 0.17 -1.97 7.72
C LEU A 28 0.51 -1.80 9.21
N LYS A 29 0.12 -0.67 9.81
CA LYS A 29 0.32 -0.41 11.24
C LYS A 29 -0.47 -1.40 12.10
N LYS A 30 -1.74 -1.67 11.76
CA LYS A 30 -2.56 -2.70 12.44
C LYS A 30 -1.90 -4.08 12.41
N LEU A 31 -1.48 -4.52 11.22
CA LEU A 31 -0.78 -5.80 11.06
C LEU A 31 0.56 -5.85 11.81
N ARG A 32 1.29 -4.74 11.90
CA ARG A 32 2.52 -4.67 12.72
C ARG A 32 2.24 -4.81 14.21
N ILE A 33 1.17 -4.19 14.70
CA ILE A 33 0.76 -4.29 16.11
C ILE A 33 0.38 -5.73 16.43
N GLU A 34 -0.41 -6.38 15.58
CA GLU A 34 -0.80 -7.79 15.74
C GLU A 34 0.41 -8.74 15.61
N SER A 35 1.34 -8.46 14.69
CA SER A 35 2.61 -9.18 14.60
C SER A 35 3.44 -9.05 15.86
N SER A 36 3.51 -7.84 16.45
CA SER A 36 4.25 -7.59 17.68
C SER A 36 3.62 -8.30 18.89
N LYS A 37 2.31 -8.52 18.85
CA LYS A 37 1.57 -9.28 19.86
C LYS A 37 1.75 -10.80 19.72
N GLY A 38 2.41 -11.28 18.65
CA GLY A 38 2.65 -12.71 18.42
C GLY A 38 1.43 -13.52 17.98
N THR A 39 0.28 -12.88 17.75
CA THR A 39 -0.97 -13.55 17.32
C THR A 39 -1.00 -13.82 15.81
N LEU A 40 -0.03 -13.26 15.07
CA LEU A 40 -0.04 -13.25 13.61
C LEU A 40 0.53 -14.54 13.00
N ARG A 41 -0.22 -15.65 13.06
CA ARG A 41 0.16 -16.92 12.40
C ARG A 41 -0.02 -16.87 10.88
N LYS A 42 -1.26 -16.78 10.40
CA LYS A 42 -1.61 -16.88 8.96
C LYS A 42 -1.55 -15.54 8.21
N GLU A 43 -1.65 -14.42 8.92
CA GLU A 43 -1.68 -13.08 8.30
C GLU A 43 -0.29 -12.44 8.10
N SER A 44 0.77 -13.05 8.63
CA SER A 44 2.15 -12.58 8.45
C SER A 44 2.56 -12.47 6.97
N GLY A 45 2.00 -13.34 6.11
CA GLY A 45 2.18 -13.29 4.66
C GLY A 45 1.63 -12.02 3.99
N ASN A 46 0.74 -11.28 4.64
CA ASN A 46 0.11 -10.07 4.09
C ASN A 46 0.99 -8.81 4.22
N LEU A 47 2.03 -8.84 5.07
CA LEU A 47 2.94 -7.71 5.25
C LEU A 47 3.77 -7.39 3.99
N ARG A 48 4.20 -8.41 3.23
CA ARG A 48 5.01 -8.21 2.02
C ARG A 48 4.18 -7.59 0.88
N PRO A 49 2.97 -8.09 0.55
CA PRO A 49 2.10 -7.47 -0.45
C PRO A 49 1.71 -6.03 -0.14
N LYS A 50 1.33 -5.71 1.12
CA LYS A 50 0.96 -4.33 1.49
C LYS A 50 2.13 -3.35 1.33
N ARG A 51 3.36 -3.76 1.70
CA ARG A 51 4.58 -2.97 1.45
C ARG A 51 4.81 -2.70 -0.04
N ARG A 52 4.67 -3.72 -0.89
CA ARG A 52 4.81 -3.57 -2.35
C ARG A 52 3.75 -2.64 -2.95
N ASN A 53 2.51 -2.70 -2.47
CA ASN A 53 1.44 -1.80 -2.92
C ASN A 53 1.73 -0.34 -2.56
N ILE A 54 2.23 -0.07 -1.34
CA ILE A 54 2.65 1.29 -0.92
C ILE A 54 3.76 1.81 -1.84
N ALA A 55 4.78 0.99 -2.11
CA ALA A 55 5.89 1.40 -2.97
C ALA A 55 5.41 1.79 -4.39
N ARG A 56 4.49 1.00 -4.98
CA ARG A 56 3.93 1.29 -6.30
C ARG A 56 3.15 2.60 -6.36
N ILE A 57 2.38 2.92 -5.33
CA ILE A 57 1.64 4.19 -5.25
C ILE A 57 2.63 5.35 -5.16
N LEU A 58 3.65 5.24 -4.30
CA LEU A 58 4.69 6.27 -4.18
C LEU A 58 5.46 6.48 -5.49
N THR A 59 5.79 5.40 -6.21
CA THR A 59 6.40 5.50 -7.55
C THR A 59 5.49 6.27 -8.50
N ARG A 60 4.18 5.99 -8.53
CA ARG A 60 3.24 6.71 -9.39
C ARG A 60 3.14 8.20 -9.03
N MET A 61 3.07 8.52 -7.73
CA MET A 61 3.05 9.92 -7.28
C MET A 61 4.32 10.67 -7.70
N ASN A 62 5.48 10.01 -7.64
CA ASN A 62 6.73 10.61 -8.10
C ASN A 62 6.79 10.77 -9.62
N GLU A 63 6.23 9.83 -10.40
CA GLU A 63 6.11 9.98 -11.86
C GLU A 63 5.22 11.17 -12.24
N LEU A 64 4.11 11.39 -11.53
CA LEU A 64 3.23 12.53 -11.75
C LEU A 64 3.97 13.86 -11.52
N LYS A 65 4.64 13.98 -10.37
CA LYS A 65 5.44 15.17 -10.01
C LYS A 65 6.63 15.45 -10.92
N LYS A 66 7.15 14.44 -11.62
CA LYS A 66 8.29 14.58 -12.54
C LYS A 66 7.86 15.03 -13.94
N ASN A 67 6.58 14.84 -14.28
CA ASN A 67 6.01 15.23 -15.57
C ASN A 67 5.30 16.60 -15.51
N GLU A 68 5.23 17.21 -14.33
CA GLU A 68 5.00 18.66 -14.14
C GLU A 68 6.34 19.41 -14.21
#